data_AF-Q4DBY2-F1
#
_entry.id   AF-Q4DBY2-F1
#
_cell.length_a   1.000
_cell.length_b   1.000
_cell.length_c   1.000
_cell.angle_alpha   90.00
_cell.angle_beta   90.00
_cell.angle_gamma   90.00
#
_symmetry.space_group_name_H-M   'P 1'
#
loop_
_entity.id
_entity.type
_entity.pdbx_description
1 polymer ?
#
loop_
_entity_poly.entity_id
_entity_poly.type
_entity_poly.pdbx_seq_one_letter_code
_entity_poly.pdbx_strand_id
1 'polypeptide(L)'
;MMRRLALQPVARRAVATSPSALVVRRASTVAISVQGLHYVGTGLAAIALAGVGLGIGTIFGNLLVACARQPNLTKMLFNYAILGFALTEAIGLFALMLAFLMLFS
;
A
#
# COMPACT_ATOMS: atom_id res chain seq x y z
N MET A 1 14.78 -56.64 58.57
CA MET A 1 14.63 -55.19 58.28
C MET A 1 14.04 -55.03 56.87
N MET A 2 12.72 -55.21 56.72
CA MET A 2 11.99 -55.24 55.43
C MET A 2 11.75 -53.82 54.90
N ARG A 3 12.50 -53.40 53.86
CA ARG A 3 12.22 -52.19 53.08
C ARG A 3 10.92 -52.36 52.31
N ARG A 4 9.82 -51.81 52.83
CA ARG A 4 8.56 -51.65 52.10
C ARG A 4 8.79 -50.65 50.95
N LEU A 5 8.88 -51.17 49.72
CA LEU A 5 8.77 -50.40 48.48
C LEU A 5 7.36 -49.81 48.39
N ALA A 6 7.20 -48.58 48.88
CA ALA A 6 6.00 -47.80 48.64
C ALA A 6 6.02 -47.35 47.17
N LEU A 7 5.18 -48.00 46.36
CA LEU A 7 4.81 -47.59 45.00
C LEU A 7 4.41 -46.11 45.04
N GLN A 8 5.28 -45.23 44.56
CA GLN A 8 4.93 -43.82 44.38
C GLN A 8 3.84 -43.75 43.30
N PRO A 9 2.71 -43.10 43.57
CA PRO A 9 1.65 -42.99 42.59
C PRO A 9 2.15 -42.13 41.43
N VAL A 10 2.11 -42.69 40.23
CA VAL A 10 2.36 -41.98 38.98
C VAL A 10 1.33 -40.86 38.88
N ALA A 11 1.71 -39.66 39.33
CA ALA A 11 0.90 -38.46 39.23
C ALA A 11 0.65 -38.18 37.74
N ARG A 12 -0.57 -38.50 37.29
CA ARG A 12 -1.08 -38.18 35.96
C ARG A 12 -0.91 -36.68 35.74
N ARG A 13 0.09 -36.30 34.95
CA ARG A 13 0.36 -34.93 34.53
C ARG A 13 -0.84 -34.45 33.72
N ALA A 14 -1.78 -33.77 34.39
CA ALA A 14 -2.91 -33.14 33.75
C ALA A 14 -2.34 -32.12 32.74
N VAL A 15 -2.61 -32.36 31.46
CA VAL A 15 -2.31 -31.43 30.38
C VAL A 15 -3.25 -30.24 30.56
N ALA A 16 -2.85 -29.29 31.40
CA ALA A 16 -3.52 -28.01 31.49
C ALA A 16 -3.34 -27.29 30.15
N THR A 17 -4.39 -27.30 29.34
CA THR A 17 -4.50 -26.53 28.11
C THR A 17 -4.61 -25.05 28.49
N SER A 18 -3.48 -24.35 28.58
CA SER A 18 -3.43 -22.93 28.92
C SER A 18 -4.23 -22.11 27.88
N PRO A 19 -5.31 -21.41 28.27
CA PRO A 19 -6.12 -20.61 27.33
C PRO A 19 -5.32 -19.49 26.66
N SER A 20 -4.22 -19.06 27.28
CA SER A 20 -3.27 -18.08 26.74
C SER A 20 -2.66 -18.50 25.41
N ALA A 21 -2.46 -19.79 25.15
CA ALA A 21 -1.95 -20.25 23.85
C ALA A 21 -2.95 -20.01 22.70
N LEU A 22 -4.26 -20.09 22.98
CA LEU A 22 -5.31 -19.87 21.99
C LEU A 22 -5.48 -18.38 21.65
N VAL A 23 -5.33 -17.51 22.65
CA VAL A 23 -5.39 -16.04 22.47
C VAL A 23 -4.19 -15.55 21.65
N VAL A 24 -2.99 -16.06 21.93
CA VAL A 24 -1.78 -15.74 21.13
C VAL A 24 -1.93 -16.20 19.67
N ARG A 25 -2.57 -17.35 19.44
CA ARG A 25 -2.83 -17.85 18.07
C ARG A 25 -3.81 -16.99 17.27
N ARG A 26 -4.85 -16.42 17.92
CA ARG A 26 -5.77 -15.50 17.23
C ARG A 26 -5.09 -14.19 16.84
N ALA A 27 -4.24 -13.65 17.71
CA ALA A 27 -3.52 -12.40 17.43
C ALA A 27 -2.61 -12.51 16.20
N SER A 28 -1.92 -13.65 16.01
CA SER A 28 -1.03 -13.83 14.86
C SER A 28 -1.79 -13.97 13.54
N THR A 29 -2.95 -14.65 13.50
CA THR A 29 -3.73 -14.74 12.25
C THR A 29 -4.28 -13.37 11.82
N VAL A 30 -4.75 -12.56 12.76
CA VAL A 30 -5.26 -11.20 12.45
C VAL A 30 -4.12 -10.29 12.01
N ALA A 31 -2.96 -10.34 12.68
CA ALA A 31 -1.80 -9.51 12.30
C ALA A 31 -1.31 -9.78 10.87
N ILE A 32 -1.22 -11.06 10.47
CA ILE A 32 -0.81 -11.45 9.10
C ILE A 32 -1.86 -10.97 8.07
N SER A 33 -3.16 -11.06 8.39
CA SER A 33 -4.23 -10.62 7.49
C SER A 33 -4.21 -9.10 7.27
N VAL A 34 -3.95 -8.31 8.31
CA VAL A 34 -3.92 -6.84 8.21
C VAL A 34 -2.73 -6.39 7.37
N GLN A 35 -1.56 -7.01 7.56
CA GLN A 35 -0.37 -6.74 6.73
C GLN A 35 -0.64 -7.05 5.24
N GLY A 36 -1.25 -8.21 4.96
CA GLY A 36 -1.63 -8.58 3.58
C GLY A 36 -2.59 -7.56 2.94
N LEU A 37 -3.63 -7.14 3.67
CA LEU A 37 -4.57 -6.12 3.20
C LEU A 37 -3.91 -4.75 2.99
N HIS A 38 -2.94 -4.40 3.83
CA HIS A 38 -2.19 -3.16 3.69
C HIS A 38 -1.46 -3.10 2.34
N TYR A 39 -0.69 -4.14 1.98
CA TYR A 39 0.00 -4.19 0.69
C TYR A 39 -0.94 -4.13 -0.51
N VAL A 40 -2.13 -4.73 -0.41
CA VAL A 40 -3.17 -4.62 -1.44
C VAL A 40 -3.64 -3.17 -1.57
N GLY A 41 -3.91 -2.49 -0.44
CA GLY A 41 -4.28 -1.07 -0.41
C GLY A 41 -3.20 -0.17 -1.04
N THR A 42 -1.93 -0.43 -0.72
CA THR A 42 -0.78 0.28 -1.30
C THR A 42 -0.72 0.11 -2.82
N GLY A 43 -0.99 -1.09 -3.33
CA GLY A 43 -1.07 -1.34 -4.78
C GLY A 43 -2.22 -0.58 -5.46
N LEU A 44 -3.37 -0.47 -4.80
CA LEU A 44 -4.52 0.27 -5.32
C LEU A 44 -4.27 1.79 -5.39
N ALA A 45 -3.37 2.33 -4.57
CA ALA A 45 -3.00 3.75 -4.64
C ALA A 45 -2.40 4.13 -6.01
N ALA A 46 -1.75 3.18 -6.71
CA ALA A 46 -1.19 3.41 -8.02
C ALA A 46 -2.25 3.70 -9.10
N ILE A 47 -3.53 3.37 -8.87
CA ILE A 47 -4.63 3.68 -9.81
C ILE A 47 -4.77 5.21 -10.01
N ALA A 48 -4.39 6.02 -9.04
CA ALA A 48 -4.40 7.49 -9.17
C ALA A 48 -3.59 7.99 -10.38
N LEU A 49 -2.55 7.25 -10.80
CA LEU A 49 -1.70 7.61 -11.93
C LEU A 49 -2.45 7.51 -13.27
N ALA A 50 -3.56 6.77 -13.34
CA ALA A 50 -4.42 6.76 -14.52
C ALA A 50 -5.01 8.16 -14.80
N GLY A 51 -5.44 8.88 -13.77
CA GLY A 51 -5.94 10.25 -13.90
C GLY A 51 -4.86 11.24 -14.33
N VAL A 52 -3.63 11.07 -13.82
CA VAL A 52 -2.46 11.87 -14.19
C VAL A 52 -2.13 11.67 -15.68
N GLY A 53 -2.11 10.42 -16.14
CA GLY A 53 -1.89 10.09 -17.55
C GLY A 53 -2.94 10.70 -18.48
N LEU A 54 -4.22 10.65 -18.09
CA LEU A 54 -5.30 11.32 -18.82
C LEU A 54 -5.11 12.85 -18.83
N GLY A 55 -4.74 13.45 -17.69
CA GLY A 55 -4.44 14.87 -17.59
C GLY A 55 -3.33 15.29 -18.57
N ILE A 56 -2.19 14.61 -18.55
CA ILE A 56 -1.07 14.84 -19.47
C ILE A 56 -1.53 14.72 -20.92
N GLY A 57 -2.28 13.66 -21.25
CA GLY A 57 -2.82 13.44 -22.59
C GLY A 57 -3.70 14.60 -23.07
N THR A 58 -4.56 15.14 -22.21
CA THR A 58 -5.42 16.29 -22.56
C THR A 58 -4.62 17.58 -22.74
N ILE A 59 -3.62 17.85 -21.90
CA ILE A 59 -2.78 19.05 -21.99
C ILE A 59 -2.03 19.07 -23.31
N PHE A 60 -1.31 17.99 -23.63
CA PHE A 60 -0.52 17.92 -24.85
C PHE A 60 -1.38 17.73 -26.10
N GLY A 61 -2.50 17.02 -26.02
CA GLY A 61 -3.46 16.90 -27.11
C GLY A 61 -4.01 18.27 -27.54
N ASN A 62 -4.43 19.09 -26.57
CA ASN A 62 -4.93 20.44 -26.85
C ASN A 62 -3.81 21.38 -27.33
N LEU A 63 -2.59 21.23 -26.79
CA LEU A 63 -1.43 21.96 -27.28
C LEU A 63 -1.19 21.69 -28.77
N LEU A 64 -1.18 20.43 -29.20
CA LEU A 64 -0.96 20.07 -30.61
C LEU A 64 -2.02 20.67 -31.53
N VAL A 65 -3.29 20.62 -31.13
CA VAL A 65 -4.40 21.23 -31.90
C VAL A 65 -4.24 22.75 -31.97
N ALA A 66 -3.82 23.40 -30.88
CA ALA A 66 -3.58 24.85 -30.86
C ALA A 66 -2.38 25.25 -31.74
N CYS A 67 -1.28 24.51 -31.68
CA CYS A 67 -0.11 24.72 -32.51
C CYS A 67 -0.40 24.51 -34.00
N ALA A 68 -1.25 23.52 -34.33
CA ALA A 68 -1.69 23.28 -35.70
C ALA A 68 -2.53 24.44 -36.26
N ARG A 69 -3.32 25.11 -35.42
CA ARG A 69 -4.13 26.28 -35.83
C ARG A 69 -3.29 27.54 -35.99
N GLN A 70 -2.31 27.77 -35.09
CA GLN A 70 -1.51 28.99 -35.06
C GLN A 70 -0.04 28.68 -34.72
N PRO A 71 0.75 28.20 -35.69
CA PRO A 71 2.13 27.77 -35.43
C PRO A 71 3.05 28.91 -34.97
N ASN A 72 2.73 30.16 -35.31
CA ASN A 72 3.49 31.33 -34.87
C ASN A 72 3.47 31.53 -33.34
N LEU A 73 2.41 31.10 -32.66
CA LEU A 73 2.25 31.24 -31.20
C LEU A 73 2.67 29.99 -30.42
N THR A 74 3.20 28.96 -31.09
CA THR A 74 3.58 27.66 -30.50
C THR A 74 4.48 27.79 -29.28
N LYS A 75 5.48 28.68 -29.30
CA LYS A 75 6.41 28.85 -28.17
C LYS A 75 5.71 29.35 -26.90
N MET A 76 4.77 30.28 -27.05
CA MET A 76 4.00 30.81 -25.93
C MET A 76 3.01 29.75 -25.40
N LEU A 77 2.32 29.04 -26.31
CA LEU A 77 1.42 27.94 -25.95
C LEU A 77 2.17 26.80 -25.23
N PHE A 78 3.39 26.47 -25.68
CA PHE A 78 4.23 25.46 -25.03
C PHE A 78 4.59 25.85 -23.59
N ASN A 79 4.92 27.12 -23.33
CA ASN A 79 5.19 27.58 -21.97
C ASN A 79 3.98 27.40 -21.05
N TYR A 80 2.76 27.69 -21.53
CA TYR A 80 1.54 27.42 -20.77
C TYR A 80 1.27 25.92 -20.59
N ALA A 81 1.56 25.10 -21.60
CA ALA A 81 1.43 23.66 -21.49
C ALA A 81 2.42 23.05 -20.49
N ILE A 82 3.65 23.57 -20.40
CA ILE A 82 4.61 23.15 -19.37
C ILE A 82 4.12 23.51 -17.97
N LEU A 83 3.50 24.68 -17.78
CA LEU A 83 2.84 25.02 -16.51
C LEU A 83 1.73 24.01 -16.19
N GLY A 84 0.86 23.69 -17.15
CA GLY A 84 -0.18 22.67 -16.98
C GLY A 84 0.37 21.27 -16.68
N PHE A 85 1.45 20.87 -17.36
CA PHE A 85 2.16 19.63 -17.13
C PHE A 85 2.76 19.59 -15.71
N ALA A 86 3.40 20.67 -15.27
CA ALA A 86 3.97 20.78 -13.93
C ALA A 86 2.89 20.66 -12.83
N LEU A 87 1.72 21.28 -13.01
CA LEU A 87 0.59 21.12 -12.08
C LEU A 87 0.03 19.69 -12.08
N THR A 88 0.01 19.03 -13.24
CA THR A 88 -0.44 17.63 -13.36
C THR A 88 0.54 16.67 -12.70
N GLU A 89 1.84 16.88 -12.88
CA GLU A 89 2.90 16.12 -12.21
C GLU A 89 2.90 16.38 -10.70
N ALA A 90 2.60 17.59 -10.23
CA ALA A 90 2.48 17.83 -8.79
C ALA A 90 1.42 16.91 -8.15
N ILE A 91 0.30 16.66 -8.83
CA ILE A 91 -0.73 15.72 -8.39
C ILE A 91 -0.23 14.26 -8.51
N GLY A 92 0.49 13.92 -9.58
CA GLY A 92 1.04 12.58 -9.77
C GLY A 92 2.10 12.19 -8.75
N LEU A 93 3.03 13.10 -8.46
CA LEU A 93 4.05 12.93 -7.43
C LEU A 93 3.41 12.87 -6.04
N PHE A 94 2.34 13.63 -5.80
CA PHE A 94 1.57 13.52 -4.56
C PHE A 94 0.93 12.13 -4.39
N ALA A 95 0.39 11.55 -5.46
CA ALA A 95 -0.13 10.18 -5.44
C ALA A 95 0.98 9.13 -5.20
N LEU A 96 2.13 9.27 -5.87
CA LEU A 96 3.27 8.37 -5.63
C LEU A 96 3.84 8.51 -4.22
N MET A 97 3.87 9.72 -3.67
CA MET A 97 4.23 9.96 -2.28
C MET A 97 3.33 9.18 -1.33
N LEU A 98 2.00 9.22 -1.53
CA LEU A 98 1.06 8.44 -0.73
C LEU A 98 1.26 6.93 -0.89
N ALA A 99 1.58 6.46 -2.10
CA ALA A 99 1.88 5.05 -2.34
C ALA A 99 3.15 4.62 -1.58
N PHE A 100 4.23 5.39 -1.63
CA PHE A 100 5.44 5.08 -0.86
C PHE A 100 5.25 5.23 0.64
N LEU A 101 4.45 6.21 1.07
CA LEU A 101 4.08 6.35 2.47
C LEU A 101 3.38 5.09 2.97
N MET A 102 2.39 4.57 2.24
CA MET A 102 1.70 3.32 2.62
C MET A 102 2.58 2.07 2.46
N LEU A 103 3.55 2.05 1.54
CA LEU A 103 4.45 0.90 1.40
C LEU A 103 5.41 0.80 2.59
N PHE A 104 5.93 1.94 3.05
CA PHE A 104 6.97 2.01 4.06
C PHE A 104 6.49 2.42 5.46
N SER A 105 5.19 2.69 5.65
CA SER A 105 4.56 2.86 6.97
C SER A 105 4.26 1.52 7.63
#